data_AF-A0A3D5Z2Y3-F1
#
_entry.id   AF-A0A3D5Z2Y3-F1
#
_cell.length_a   1.000
_cell.length_b   1.000
_cell.length_c   1.000
_cell.angle_alpha   90.00
_cell.angle_beta   90.00
_cell.angle_gamma   90.00
#
_symmetry.space_group_name_H-M   'P 1'
#
loop_
_entity.id
_entity.type
_entity.pdbx_description
1 polymer ?
#
loop_
_entity_poly.entity_id
_entity_poly.type
_entity_poly.pdbx_seq_one_letter_code
_entity_poly.pdbx_strand_id
1 'polypeptide(L)'
;MKLSNIYLGFVVLALASCKSQPEKADYPIQGVPFNEVKISDQFWLPKIETNRTVTIPASFAKCEEMGRMDNFLIAGGKMEGKVKGAMPFDDTDVYKIIEGAAYSMTVTPDAKLDHYVDSIIDIIKTGQEADG
;
A
#
# COMPACT_ATOMS: atom_id res chain seq x y z
N MET A 1 -9.88 -55.12 -21.77
CA MET A 1 -9.18 -53.82 -21.64
C MET A 1 -9.90 -53.04 -20.54
N LYS A 2 -9.26 -52.80 -19.39
CA LYS A 2 -9.93 -52.40 -18.14
C LYS A 2 -10.41 -50.95 -18.23
N LEU A 3 -11.70 -50.69 -17.95
CA LEU A 3 -12.32 -49.35 -17.90
C LEU A 3 -11.51 -48.33 -17.06
N SER A 4 -10.75 -48.82 -16.07
CA SER A 4 -9.84 -48.02 -15.24
C SER A 4 -8.81 -47.19 -16.03
N ASN A 5 -8.34 -47.66 -17.18
CA ASN A 5 -7.34 -46.93 -17.98
C ASN A 5 -7.97 -45.80 -18.80
N ILE A 6 -9.29 -45.84 -19.04
CA ILE A 6 -10.03 -44.80 -19.77
C ILE A 6 -10.28 -43.60 -18.84
N TYR A 7 -10.64 -43.84 -17.58
CA TYR A 7 -10.83 -42.77 -16.58
C TYR A 7 -9.53 -42.03 -16.25
N LEU A 8 -8.39 -42.72 -16.19
CA LEU A 8 -7.10 -42.09 -15.94
C LEU A 8 -6.66 -41.18 -17.11
N GLY A 9 -6.98 -41.55 -18.35
CA GLY A 9 -6.73 -40.71 -19.53
C GLY A 9 -7.58 -39.44 -19.57
N PHE A 10 -8.83 -39.51 -19.10
CA PHE A 10 -9.74 -38.36 -19.05
C PHE A 10 -9.33 -37.32 -18.00
N VAL A 11 -8.78 -37.74 -16.85
CA VAL A 11 -8.31 -36.82 -15.80
C VAL A 11 -7.06 -36.03 -16.23
N VAL A 12 -6.15 -36.66 -16.99
CA VAL A 12 -4.94 -35.99 -17.51
C VAL A 12 -5.28 -34.95 -18.58
N LEU A 13 -6.31 -35.19 -19.41
CA LEU A 13 -6.76 -34.21 -20.40
C LEU A 13 -7.41 -32.97 -19.77
N ALA A 14 -8.11 -33.11 -18.63
CA ALA A 14 -8.77 -32.00 -17.96
C ALA A 14 -7.78 -30.99 -17.34
N LEU A 15 -6.61 -31.46 -16.89
CA LEU A 15 -5.56 -30.59 -16.34
C LEU A 15 -4.78 -29.81 -17.41
N ALA A 16 -4.83 -30.23 -18.68
CA ALA A 16 -4.16 -29.54 -19.78
C ALA A 16 -4.94 -28.31 -20.31
N SER A 17 -6.18 -28.12 -19.86
CA SER A 17 -7.09 -27.11 -20.42
C SER A 17 -7.18 -25.81 -19.62
N CYS A 18 -6.54 -25.71 -18.45
CA CYS A 18 -6.35 -24.44 -17.75
C CYS A 18 -5.13 -23.70 -18.35
N LYS A 19 -5.26 -23.22 -19.58
CA LYS A 19 -4.42 -22.11 -20.04
C LYS A 19 -5.10 -20.84 -19.58
N SER A 20 -4.51 -20.16 -18.58
CA SER A 20 -4.85 -18.77 -18.26
C SER A 20 -4.70 -17.97 -19.55
N GLN A 21 -5.80 -17.43 -20.08
CA GLN A 21 -5.68 -16.52 -21.21
C GLN A 21 -4.90 -15.29 -20.73
N PRO A 22 -3.87 -14.84 -21.47
CA PRO A 22 -3.22 -13.59 -21.14
C PRO A 22 -4.29 -12.50 -21.14
N GLU A 23 -4.42 -11.82 -20.01
CA GLU A 23 -5.38 -10.75 -19.83
C GLU A 23 -5.11 -9.69 -20.91
N LYS A 24 -6.17 -9.27 -21.60
CA LYS A 24 -6.03 -8.33 -22.70
C LYS A 24 -5.59 -6.99 -22.10
N ALA A 25 -4.36 -6.58 -22.40
CA ALA A 25 -3.80 -5.33 -21.88
C ALA A 25 -4.74 -4.15 -22.19
N ASP A 26 -5.18 -3.42 -21.15
CA ASP A 26 -6.12 -2.28 -21.27
C ASP A 26 -5.54 -1.15 -22.13
N TYR A 27 -4.25 -0.87 -21.94
CA TYR A 27 -3.51 0.17 -22.66
C TYR A 27 -2.59 -0.44 -23.73
N PRO A 28 -2.42 0.22 -24.90
CA PRO A 28 -1.55 -0.27 -25.98
C PRO A 28 -0.06 -0.24 -25.62
N ILE A 29 0.32 0.53 -24.59
CA ILE A 29 1.67 0.58 -24.02
C ILE A 29 1.53 0.26 -22.53
N GLN A 30 2.36 -0.67 -22.05
CA GLN A 30 2.40 -1.07 -20.65
C GLN A 30 3.63 -0.46 -19.97
N GLY A 31 3.42 0.11 -18.78
CA GLY A 31 4.53 0.57 -17.95
C GLY A 31 5.31 -0.62 -17.39
N VAL A 32 6.61 -0.43 -17.16
CA VAL A 32 7.38 -1.37 -16.35
C VAL A 32 7.13 -1.02 -14.87
N PRO A 33 6.65 -1.96 -14.04
CA PRO A 33 6.44 -1.71 -12.61
C PRO A 33 7.72 -1.22 -11.93
N PHE A 34 7.59 -0.28 -10.99
CA PHE A 34 8.77 0.33 -10.36
C PHE A 34 9.62 -0.69 -9.57
N ASN A 35 8.99 -1.72 -9.01
CA ASN A 35 9.66 -2.79 -8.26
C ASN A 35 10.45 -3.76 -9.16
N GLU A 36 10.28 -3.69 -10.49
CA GLU A 36 11.10 -4.40 -11.47
C GLU A 36 12.30 -3.57 -11.95
N VAL A 37 12.43 -2.32 -11.52
CA VAL A 37 13.50 -1.40 -11.92
C VAL A 37 14.40 -1.08 -10.73
N LYS A 38 15.69 -1.44 -10.83
CA LYS A 38 16.69 -1.07 -9.84
C LYS A 38 17.48 0.16 -10.28
N ILE A 39 17.33 1.26 -9.55
CA ILE A 39 18.09 2.50 -9.77
C ILE A 39 19.37 2.45 -8.94
N SER A 40 20.53 2.59 -9.59
CA SER A 40 21.85 2.50 -8.94
C SER A 40 22.82 3.61 -9.36
N ASP A 41 22.29 4.73 -9.83
CA ASP A 41 23.08 5.87 -10.30
C ASP A 41 23.54 6.77 -9.13
N GLN A 42 24.22 7.87 -9.45
CA GLN A 42 24.68 8.84 -8.46
C GLN A 42 23.74 10.04 -8.30
N PHE A 43 22.68 10.14 -9.10
CA PHE A 43 21.78 11.28 -9.09
C PHE A 43 20.44 10.95 -8.42
N TRP A 44 19.79 9.85 -8.82
CA TRP A 44 18.47 9.46 -8.32
C TRP A 44 18.53 8.63 -7.05
N LEU A 45 19.45 7.66 -6.97
CA LEU A 45 19.57 6.80 -5.79
C LEU A 45 19.68 7.61 -4.47
N PRO A 46 20.51 8.66 -4.36
CA PRO A 46 20.58 9.47 -3.13
C PRO A 46 19.27 10.18 -2.76
N LYS A 47 18.45 10.56 -3.76
CA LYS A 47 17.15 11.20 -3.52
C LYS A 47 16.13 10.20 -3.01
N ILE A 48 16.13 8.99 -3.56
CA ILE A 48 15.27 7.89 -3.12
C ILE A 48 15.60 7.51 -1.68
N GLU A 49 16.89 7.37 -1.35
CA GLU A 49 17.32 7.11 0.03
C GLU A 49 16.95 8.24 0.98
N THR A 50 17.14 9.51 0.57
CA THR A 50 16.70 10.66 1.38
C THR A 50 15.19 10.64 1.63
N ASN A 51 14.39 10.30 0.61
CA ASN A 51 12.96 10.19 0.77
C ASN A 51 12.58 9.10 1.80
N ARG A 52 13.22 7.93 1.70
CA ARG A 52 13.01 6.79 2.61
C ARG A 52 13.43 7.09 4.04
N THR A 53 14.64 7.59 4.25
CA THR A 53 15.22 7.67 5.60
C THR A 53 15.00 9.00 6.29
N VAL A 54 14.60 10.04 5.56
CA VAL A 54 14.41 11.39 6.12
C VAL A 54 13.00 11.90 5.85
N THR A 55 12.57 11.98 4.58
CA THR A 55 11.31 12.64 4.24
C THR A 55 10.08 11.91 4.77
N ILE A 56 9.97 10.58 4.57
CA ILE A 56 8.82 9.81 5.05
C ILE A 56 8.69 9.89 6.59
N PRO A 57 9.75 9.62 7.39
CA PRO A 57 9.68 9.78 8.84
C PRO A 57 9.34 11.22 9.29
N ALA A 58 9.95 12.23 8.66
CA ALA A 58 9.69 13.62 9.02
C ALA A 58 8.25 14.05 8.70
N SER A 59 7.68 13.58 7.59
CA SER A 59 6.31 13.88 7.21
C SER A 59 5.30 13.27 8.18
N PHE A 60 5.50 12.02 8.62
CA PHE A 60 4.67 11.41 9.66
C PHE A 60 4.79 12.17 11.00
N ALA A 61 6.02 12.48 11.42
CA ALA A 61 6.25 13.27 12.64
C ALA A 61 5.55 14.64 12.58
N LYS A 62 5.53 15.28 11.40
CA LYS A 62 4.81 16.55 11.22
C LYS A 62 3.30 16.39 11.32
N CYS A 63 2.76 15.29 10.80
CA CYS A 63 1.34 14.99 10.93
C CYS A 63 0.94 14.72 12.38
N GLU A 64 1.78 14.04 13.17
CA GLU A 64 1.59 13.87 14.61
C GLU A 64 1.64 15.23 15.33
N GLU A 65 2.68 16.04 15.08
CA GLU A 65 2.87 17.36 15.69
C GLU A 65 1.66 18.28 15.44
N MET A 66 1.12 18.25 14.22
CA MET A 66 -0.03 19.07 13.83
C MET A 66 -1.39 18.47 14.24
N GLY A 67 -1.39 17.30 14.88
CA GLY A 67 -2.60 16.64 15.38
C GLY A 67 -3.47 16.03 14.27
N ARG A 68 -2.88 15.63 13.14
CA ARG A 68 -3.61 14.93 12.07
C ARG A 68 -4.16 13.60 12.54
N MET A 69 -3.39 12.85 13.35
CA MET A 69 -3.87 11.58 13.92
C MET A 69 -5.02 11.79 14.91
N ASP A 70 -4.96 12.88 15.68
CA ASP A 70 -5.99 13.20 16.65
C ASP A 70 -7.35 13.45 16.01
N ASN A 71 -7.39 13.98 14.78
CA ASN A 71 -8.64 14.20 14.06
C ASN A 71 -9.43 12.90 13.87
N PHE A 72 -8.77 11.79 13.53
CA PHE A 72 -9.43 10.48 13.41
C PHE A 72 -9.95 9.97 14.76
N LEU A 73 -9.19 10.17 15.84
CA LEU A 73 -9.61 9.79 17.18
C LEU A 73 -10.79 10.63 17.68
N ILE A 74 -10.81 11.92 17.34
CA ILE A 74 -11.92 12.84 17.65
C ILE A 74 -13.16 12.43 16.86
N ALA A 75 -13.02 12.17 15.55
CA ALA A 75 -14.11 11.71 14.70
C ALA A 75 -14.73 10.40 15.21
N GLY A 76 -13.89 9.45 15.64
CA GLY A 76 -14.33 8.18 16.21
C GLY A 76 -14.76 8.21 17.68
N GLY A 77 -14.83 9.39 18.31
CA GLY A 77 -15.23 9.55 19.70
C GLY A 77 -14.27 8.89 20.71
N LYS A 78 -13.02 8.63 20.34
CA LYS A 78 -11.96 8.11 21.23
C LYS A 78 -11.14 9.21 21.90
N MET A 79 -11.27 10.45 21.42
CA MET A 79 -10.64 11.63 21.99
C MET A 79 -11.65 12.78 22.01
N GLU A 80 -11.74 13.52 23.11
CA GLU A 80 -12.51 14.77 23.14
C GLU A 80 -11.68 15.90 22.51
N GLY A 81 -12.32 16.75 21.70
CA GLY A 81 -11.61 17.87 21.09
C GLY A 81 -12.38 18.54 19.96
N LYS A 82 -11.75 19.54 19.36
CA LYS A 82 -12.16 20.15 18.09
C LYS A 82 -11.19 19.71 17.00
N VAL A 83 -11.65 19.74 15.76
CA VAL A 83 -10.81 19.49 14.58
C VAL A 83 -9.52 20.34 14.65
N LYS A 84 -8.39 19.70 14.41
CA LYS A 84 -7.06 20.29 14.38
C LYS A 84 -6.64 20.48 12.92
N GLY A 85 -6.05 21.63 12.63
CA GLY A 85 -5.65 21.98 11.26
C GLY A 85 -6.35 23.21 10.71
N ALA A 86 -5.97 23.56 9.50
CA ALA A 86 -6.47 24.76 8.81
C ALA A 86 -7.41 24.40 7.64
N MET A 87 -7.26 23.19 7.07
CA MET A 87 -7.94 22.83 5.83
C MET A 87 -8.82 21.59 6.03
N PRO A 88 -9.97 21.49 5.35
CA PRO A 88 -10.87 20.33 5.45
C PRO A 88 -10.30 19.05 4.83
N PHE A 89 -9.17 19.13 4.11
CA PHE A 89 -8.50 18.00 3.46
C PHE A 89 -7.18 17.60 4.16
N ASP A 90 -6.97 18.09 5.37
CA ASP A 90 -5.74 17.85 6.15
C ASP A 90 -5.50 16.36 6.42
N ASP A 91 -6.55 15.52 6.42
CA ASP A 91 -6.44 14.07 6.54
C ASP A 91 -5.69 13.44 5.34
N THR A 92 -5.73 14.09 4.17
CA THR A 92 -5.05 13.60 2.96
C THR A 92 -3.53 13.61 3.09
N ASP A 93 -2.98 14.40 4.00
CA ASP A 93 -1.54 14.38 4.28
C ASP A 93 -1.12 12.98 4.75
N VAL A 94 -1.89 12.39 5.67
CA VAL A 94 -1.63 11.05 6.23
C VAL A 94 -1.69 9.99 5.14
N TYR A 95 -2.74 10.02 4.30
CA TYR A 95 -2.94 9.04 3.24
C TYR A 95 -1.79 9.05 2.21
N LYS A 96 -1.35 10.24 1.80
CA LYS A 96 -0.25 10.39 0.82
C LYS A 96 1.08 9.91 1.38
N ILE A 97 1.32 10.07 2.68
CA ILE A 97 2.56 9.60 3.30
C ILE A 97 2.54 8.07 3.43
N ILE A 98 1.39 7.47 3.78
CA ILE A 98 1.21 6.01 3.76
C ILE A 98 1.48 5.45 2.36
N GLU A 99 0.95 6.10 1.31
CA GLU A 99 1.24 5.72 -0.08
C GLU A 99 2.75 5.74 -0.38
N GLY A 100 3.44 6.82 -0.02
CA GLY A 100 4.90 6.92 -0.19
C GLY A 100 5.68 5.85 0.59
N ALA A 101 5.25 5.55 1.82
CA ALA A 101 5.82 4.50 2.64
C ALA A 101 5.62 3.11 1.99
N ALA A 102 4.43 2.82 1.48
CA ALA A 102 4.13 1.56 0.80
C ALA A 102 5.01 1.35 -0.44
N TYR A 103 5.18 2.37 -1.28
CA TYR A 103 6.12 2.29 -2.41
C TYR A 103 7.55 2.05 -1.94
N SER A 104 7.99 2.75 -0.90
CA SER A 104 9.34 2.60 -0.35
C SER A 104 9.60 1.18 0.15
N MET A 105 8.66 0.62 0.93
CA MET A 105 8.76 -0.73 1.50
C MET A 105 8.68 -1.84 0.45
N THR A 106 8.02 -1.58 -0.68
CA THR A 106 7.99 -2.51 -1.81
C THR A 106 9.38 -2.68 -2.44
N VAL A 107 10.19 -1.62 -2.49
CA VAL A 107 11.57 -1.68 -3.00
C VAL A 107 12.56 -2.14 -1.93
N THR A 108 12.44 -1.58 -0.73
CA THR A 108 13.35 -1.82 0.39
C THR A 108 12.51 -2.13 1.63
N PRO A 109 12.30 -3.42 1.96
CA PRO A 109 11.51 -3.82 3.11
C PRO A 109 12.00 -3.18 4.41
N ASP A 110 11.07 -2.66 5.21
CA ASP A 110 11.33 -2.03 6.50
C ASP A 110 10.21 -2.41 7.48
N ALA A 111 10.44 -3.47 8.25
CA ALA A 111 9.45 -4.00 9.18
C ALA A 111 9.05 -3.00 10.28
N LYS A 112 9.92 -2.05 10.62
CA LYS A 112 9.60 -1.02 11.61
C LYS A 112 8.62 -0.01 11.03
N LEU A 113 8.88 0.45 9.80
CA LEU A 113 7.97 1.36 9.10
C LEU A 113 6.63 0.67 8.82
N ASP A 114 6.64 -0.61 8.46
CA ASP A 114 5.45 -1.43 8.19
C ASP A 114 4.52 -1.48 9.41
N HIS A 115 5.04 -1.89 10.56
CA HIS A 115 4.28 -1.90 11.83
C HIS A 115 3.80 -0.51 12.25
N TYR A 116 4.59 0.53 11.98
CA TYR A 116 4.19 1.90 12.28
C TYR A 116 3.01 2.35 11.38
N VAL A 117 3.07 2.04 10.08
CA VAL A 117 1.96 2.31 9.14
C VAL A 117 0.70 1.56 9.56
N ASP A 118 0.78 0.29 9.97
CA ASP A 118 -0.36 -0.47 10.50
C ASP A 118 -1.00 0.25 11.70
N SER A 119 -0.19 0.79 12.61
CA SER A 119 -0.72 1.53 13.77
C SER A 119 -1.47 2.81 13.38
N ILE A 120 -1.06 3.48 12.30
CA ILE A 120 -1.76 4.64 11.75
C ILE A 120 -3.06 4.20 11.08
N ILE A 121 -3.06 3.09 10.35
CA ILE A 121 -4.28 2.55 9.71
C ILE A 121 -5.34 2.22 10.76
N ASP A 122 -4.96 1.66 11.91
CA ASP A 122 -5.88 1.43 13.03
C ASP A 122 -6.47 2.73 13.60
N ILE A 123 -5.67 3.80 13.65
CA ILE A 123 -6.15 5.14 14.03
C ILE A 123 -7.15 5.67 12.99
N ILE A 124 -6.83 5.58 11.69
CA ILE A 124 -7.73 6.03 10.61
C ILE A 124 -9.07 5.30 10.69
N LYS A 125 -9.05 3.97 10.86
CA LYS A 125 -10.23 3.13 11.01
C LYS A 125 -11.16 3.59 12.13
N THR A 126 -10.59 4.15 13.21
CA THR A 126 -11.38 4.66 14.33
C THR A 126 -12.31 5.80 13.91
N GLY A 127 -11.89 6.63 12.94
CA GLY A 127 -12.68 7.76 12.45
C GLY A 127 -13.69 7.44 11.35
N GLN A 128 -13.76 6.18 10.87
CA GLN A 128 -14.66 5.78 9.79
C GLN A 128 -16.08 5.49 10.32
N GLU A 129 -17.11 5.93 9.59
CA GLU A 129 -18.51 5.60 9.91
C GLU A 129 -18.85 4.17 9.47
N ALA A 130 -20.04 3.69 9.84
CA ALA A 130 -20.41 2.29 9.59
C ALA A 130 -20.67 1.97 8.10
N ASP A 131 -21.00 2.97 7.29
CA ASP A 131 -21.29 2.85 5.86
C ASP A 131 -20.08 3.15 4.95
N GLY A 132 -18.94 3.50 5.54
CA GLY A 132 -17.67 3.73 4.85
C GLY A 132 -17.07 5.09 5.14
#